data_AF-A0A9D5XLX7-F1
#
_entry.id   AF-A0A9D5XLX7-F1
#
_cell.length_a   1.000
_cell.length_b   1.000
_cell.length_c   1.000
_cell.angle_alpha   90.00
_cell.angle_beta   90.00
_cell.angle_gamma   90.00
#
_symmetry.space_group_name_H-M   'P 1'
#
loop_
_entity.id
_entity.type
_entity.pdbx_description
1 polymer ?
#
loop_
_entity_poly.entity_id
_entity_poly.type
_entity_poly.pdbx_seq_one_letter_code
_entity_poly.pdbx_strand_id
1 'polypeptide(L)' 'MIFGYTEEQFAQFFLTYGVGAFIVFMLFIIGHLAWQSKAGKFGTFVLFLGLAVGFTGFLAKLVLQWYLEK' A
#
# COMPACT_ATOMS: atom_id res chain seq x y z
N MET A 1 -11.62 -25.34 -10.52
CA MET A 1 -12.68 -24.52 -9.89
C MET A 1 -12.56 -24.65 -8.38
N ILE A 2 -11.97 -23.67 -7.71
CA ILE A 2 -11.90 -23.59 -6.24
C ILE A 2 -13.07 -22.70 -5.81
N PHE A 3 -13.97 -23.21 -4.97
CA PHE A 3 -15.12 -22.45 -4.42
C PHE A 3 -16.11 -21.85 -5.43
N GLY A 4 -16.24 -22.40 -6.65
CA GLY A 4 -17.22 -21.93 -7.64
C GLY A 4 -16.84 -20.64 -8.38
N TYR A 5 -15.64 -20.10 -8.13
CA TYR A 5 -15.04 -19.02 -8.90
C TYR A 5 -13.95 -19.56 -9.83
N THR A 6 -13.69 -18.87 -10.94
CA THR A 6 -12.52 -19.15 -11.76
C THR A 6 -11.26 -18.78 -10.97
N GLU A 7 -10.16 -19.50 -11.18
CA GLU A 7 -8.89 -19.22 -10.50
C GLU A 7 -8.41 -17.78 -10.76
N GLU A 8 -8.72 -17.26 -11.96
CA GLU A 8 -8.47 -15.88 -12.35
C GLU A 8 -9.26 -14.86 -11.50
N GLN A 9 -10.54 -15.12 -11.23
CA GLN A 9 -11.35 -14.21 -10.40
C GLN A 9 -10.85 -14.16 -8.95
N PHE A 10 -10.47 -15.31 -8.40
CA PHE A 10 -9.91 -15.36 -7.05
C PHE A 10 -8.54 -14.68 -6.98
N ALA A 11 -7.69 -14.88 -7.99
CA ALA A 11 -6.39 -14.22 -8.10
C ALA A 11 -6.52 -12.69 -8.24
N GLN A 12 -7.43 -12.20 -9.08
CA GLN A 12 -7.67 -10.76 -9.24
C GLN A 12 -8.23 -10.13 -7.96
N PHE A 13 -9.13 -10.83 -7.25
CA PHE A 13 -9.64 -10.37 -5.97
C PHE A 13 -8.50 -10.25 -4.95
N PHE A 14 -7.63 -11.26 -4.84
CA PHE A 14 -6.50 -11.22 -3.92
C PHE A 14 -5.44 -10.17 -4.31
N LEU A 15 -5.17 -9.99 -5.60
CA LEU A 15 -4.27 -8.94 -6.09
C LEU A 15 -4.80 -7.54 -5.80
N THR A 16 -6.11 -7.33 -5.91
CA THR A 16 -6.70 -6.01 -5.66
C THR A 16 -6.80 -5.72 -4.16
N TYR A 17 -7.49 -6.60 -3.43
CA TYR A 17 -7.76 -6.38 -2.01
C TYR A 17 -6.58 -6.75 -1.11
N GLY A 18 -5.84 -7.81 -1.45
CA GLY A 18 -4.67 -8.26 -0.68
C GLY A 18 -3.51 -7.28 -0.79
N VAL A 19 -3.18 -6.80 -2.00
CA VAL A 19 -2.13 -5.78 -2.17
C VAL A 19 -2.56 -4.45 -1.55
N GLY A 20 -3.83 -4.04 -1.72
CA GLY A 20 -4.36 -2.84 -1.08
C GLY A 20 -4.25 -2.88 0.45
N ALA A 21 -4.64 -4.01 1.06
CA ALA A 21 -4.49 -4.23 2.50
C ALA A 21 -3.02 -4.20 2.95
N PHE A 22 -2.12 -4.76 2.14
CA PHE A 22 -0.67 -4.78 2.44
C PHE A 22 -0.06 -3.37 2.47
N ILE A 23 -0.49 -2.49 1.56
CA ILE A 23 -0.03 -1.08 1.51
C ILE A 23 -0.52 -0.32 2.74
N VAL A 24 -1.77 -0.52 3.15
CA VAL A 24 -2.31 0.10 4.37
C VAL A 24 -1.55 -0.41 5.61
N PHE A 25 -1.20 -1.69 5.64
CA PHE A 25 -0.40 -2.26 6.71
C PHE A 25 1.02 -1.67 6.77
N MET A 26 1.65 -1.41 5.62
CA MET A 26 2.95 -0.70 5.57
C MET A 26 2.86 0.71 6.16
N LEU A 27 1.82 1.48 5.82
CA LEU A 27 1.56 2.78 6.42
C LEU A 27 1.41 2.71 7.94
N PHE A 28 0.69 1.70 8.44
CA PHE A 28 0.52 1.46 9.87
C PHE A 28 1.86 1.18 10.56
N ILE A 29 2.71 0.34 9.96
CA ILE A 29 4.05 0.04 10.49
C ILE A 29 4.93 1.30 10.53
N ILE A 30 4.90 2.15 9.49
CA ILE A 30 5.68 3.40 9.46
C ILE A 30 5.23 4.34 10.59
N GLY A 31 3.93 4.44 10.83
CA GLY A 31 3.37 5.21 11.95
C GLY A 31 3.80 4.66 13.31
N HIS A 32 3.70 3.33 13.48
CA HIS A 32 4.13 2.66 14.71
C HIS A 32 5.64 2.82 14.95
N LEU A 33 6.45 2.74 13.89
CA LEU A 33 7.90 2.95 13.94
C LEU A 33 8.24 4.40 14.32
N ALA A 34 7.53 5.39 13.76
CA ALA A 34 7.72 6.79 14.13
C ALA A 34 7.47 7.04 15.62
N TRP A 35 6.46 6.39 16.20
CA TRP A 35 6.19 6.42 17.65
C TRP A 35 7.26 5.71 18.47
N GLN A 36 7.64 4.49 18.09
CA GLN A 36 8.68 3.71 18.76
C GLN A 36 10.05 4.41 18.73
N SER A 37 10.42 5.03 17.61
CA SER A 37 11.69 5.74 17.47
C SER A 37 11.73 7.09 18.20
N LYS A 38 10.65 7.52 18.89
CA LYS A 38 10.49 8.88 19.44
C LYS A 38 10.89 9.94 18.42
N ALA A 39 10.58 9.68 17.14
CA ALA A 39 10.86 10.63 16.09
C ALA A 39 10.01 11.86 16.41
N GLY A 40 10.64 12.98 16.77
CA GLY A 40 9.92 14.21 17.03
C GLY A 40 9.13 14.65 15.78
N LYS A 41 8.41 15.77 15.85
CA LYS A 41 7.57 16.26 14.74
C LYS A 41 8.33 16.31 13.40
N PHE A 42 9.60 16.70 13.42
CA PHE A 42 10.47 16.74 12.24
C PHE A 42 10.96 15.34 11.82
N GLY A 43 11.26 14.46 12.78
CA GLY A 43 11.70 13.10 12.53
C GLY A 43 10.61 12.26 11.88
N THR A 44 9.36 12.32 12.37
CA THR A 44 8.23 11.61 11.75
C THR A 44 7.98 12.10 10.33
N PHE A 45 8.12 13.41 10.06
CA PHE A 45 7.96 13.98 8.72
C PHE A 45 9.00 13.43 7.73
N VAL A 46 10.28 13.38 8.13
CA VAL A 46 11.35 12.82 7.30
C VAL A 46 11.18 11.30 7.16
N LEU A 47 10.75 10.60 8.21
CA LEU A 47 10.50 9.15 8.17
C LEU A 47 9.37 8.83 7.18
N PHE A 48 8.29 9.61 7.23
CA PHE A 48 7.17 9.47 6.30
C PHE A 48 7.63 9.80 4.87
N LEU A 49 8.35 10.89 4.63
CA LEU A 49 8.83 11.20 3.28
C LEU A 49 9.80 10.15 2.73
N GLY A 50 10.75 9.67 3.54
CA GLY A 50 11.72 8.68 3.09
C GLY A 50 11.12 7.30 2.80
N LEU A 51 10.30 6.77 3.72
CA LEU A 51 9.68 5.45 3.57
C LEU A 51 8.42 5.46 2.71
N ALA A 52 7.63 6.54 2.72
CA ALA A 52 6.36 6.57 1.98
C ALA A 52 6.56 6.78 0.49
N VAL A 53 7.62 7.45 0.05
CA VAL A 53 7.90 7.66 -1.39
C VAL A 53 7.97 6.33 -2.16
N GLY A 54 8.50 5.26 -1.53
CA GLY A 54 8.64 3.94 -2.16
C GLY A 54 7.32 3.33 -2.61
N PHE A 55 6.30 3.29 -1.75
CA PHE A 55 4.98 2.76 -2.14
C PHE A 55 4.08 3.84 -2.76
N THR A 56 4.38 5.13 -2.57
CA THR A 56 3.64 6.22 -3.23
C THR A 56 3.80 6.18 -4.75
N GLY A 57 4.99 5.81 -5.26
CA GLY A 57 5.19 5.57 -6.70
C GLY A 57 4.34 4.41 -7.24
N PHE A 58 4.15 3.35 -6.43
CA PHE A 58 3.25 2.25 -6.78
C PHE A 58 1.78 2.69 -6.82
N LEU A 59 1.34 3.48 -5.83
CA LEU A 59 0.01 4.10 -5.82
C LEU A 59 -0.19 5.03 -7.03
N ALA A 60 0.80 5.85 -7.37
CA ALA A 60 0.72 6.74 -8.54
C ALA A 60 0.55 5.93 -9.83
N LYS A 61 1.28 4.82 -10.00
CA LYS A 61 1.09 3.91 -11.13
C LYS A 61 -0.33 3.33 -11.16
N LEU A 62 -0.85 2.86 -10.03
CA LEU A 62 -2.22 2.33 -9.94
C LEU A 62 -3.27 3.38 -10.33
N VAL A 63 -3.13 4.60 -9.82
CA VAL A 63 -4.04 5.71 -10.14
C VAL A 63 -3.94 6.10 -11.61
N LEU A 64 -2.73 6.11 -12.18
CA LEU A 64 -2.53 6.36 -13.61
C LEU A 64 -3.12 5.24 -14.46
N GLN A 65 -2.95 3.97 -14.09
CA GLN A 65 -3.63 2.84 -14.75
C GLN A 65 -5.14 3.02 -14.70
N TRP A 66 -5.70 3.35 -13.54
CA TRP A 66 -7.13 3.59 -13.40
C TRP A 66 -7.63 4.79 -14.22
N TYR A 67 -6.81 5.83 -14.38
CA TYR A 67 -7.15 6.98 -15.23
C TYR A 67 -7.02 6.68 -16.73
N LEU A 68 -6.11 5.80 -17.12
CA LEU A 68 -5.83 5.45 -18.52
C LEU A 68 -6.66 4.28 -19.05
N GLU A 69 -7.07 3.34 -18.19
CA GLU A 69 -7.99 2.23 -18.52
C GLU A 69 -9.47 2.65 -18.51
N LYS A 70 -9.76 3.89 -18.10
CA LYS A 70 -11.09 4.50 -18.15
C LYS A 70 -11.32 5.22 -19.47
#